data_AF-A0A5S4WY63-F1
#
_entry.id   AF-A0A5S4WY63-F1
#
_cell.length_a   1.000
_cell.length_b   1.000
_cell.length_c   1.000
_cell.angle_alpha   90.00
_cell.angle_beta   90.00
_cell.angle_gamma   90.00
#
_symmetry.space_group_name_H-M   'P 1'
#
loop_
_entity.id
_entity.type
_entity.pdbx_description
1 polymer ?
#
loop_
_entity_poly.entity_id
_entity_poly.type
_entity_poly.pdbx_seq_one_letter_code
_entity_poly.pdbx_strand_id
1 'polypeptide(L)'
;MSQPTALITTEQLAVILSDPNLRLYDCTTYNEPVPPGSDVPYRAVAGDKTFAAGHIPGADFLDLQGEFSDTSAQQFFMMPGVAQLEAAFGRHGADASKTIVLYSIGTVMWSTRFWWMLRSLGVDAQVLDGGFDKWKDEGRPVVTGAPKGYPATTFKAAPRAGFFVDRTTVKARIGDPSAVTVNALGPQFHKGLEPSRYGRPGRVPGSVNVSAATLVNADKTLTTLADAERIAASRM
;
A
#
# COMPACT_ATOMS: atom_id res chain seq x y z
N MET A 1 15.17 11.49 -7.98
CA MET A 1 15.16 10.32 -8.87
C MET A 1 13.70 9.96 -9.17
N SER A 2 13.18 10.36 -10.32
CA SER A 2 11.93 9.78 -10.84
C SER A 2 12.24 8.33 -11.23
N GLN A 3 11.48 7.38 -10.69
CA GLN A 3 11.59 5.97 -11.07
C GLN A 3 10.45 5.67 -12.05
N PRO A 4 10.69 5.72 -13.38
CA PRO A 4 9.66 5.52 -14.40
C PRO A 4 9.04 4.10 -14.42
N THR A 5 9.46 3.20 -13.53
CA THR A 5 9.03 1.79 -13.49
C THR A 5 8.11 1.44 -12.32
N ALA A 6 7.81 2.37 -11.40
CA ALA A 6 7.01 2.06 -10.21
C ALA A 6 5.51 1.83 -10.51
N LEU A 7 5.04 2.24 -11.68
CA LEU A 7 3.67 2.06 -12.13
C LEU A 7 3.64 1.18 -13.38
N ILE A 8 2.54 0.45 -13.53
CA ILE A 8 2.19 -0.28 -14.74
C ILE A 8 0.75 0.07 -15.10
N THR A 9 0.46 0.35 -16.37
CA THR A 9 -0.91 0.62 -16.80
C THR A 9 -1.70 -0.69 -16.97
N THR A 10 -3.02 -0.59 -17.03
CA THR A 10 -3.91 -1.72 -17.30
C THR A 10 -3.65 -2.33 -18.69
N GLU A 11 -3.27 -1.53 -19.68
CA GLU A 11 -2.85 -2.01 -21.01
C GLU A 11 -1.55 -2.81 -20.93
N GLN A 12 -0.55 -2.29 -20.22
CA GLN A 12 0.75 -2.95 -20.07
C GLN A 12 0.62 -4.26 -19.31
N LEU A 13 -0.18 -4.29 -18.23
CA LEU A 13 -0.45 -5.51 -17.49
C LEU A 13 -1.14 -6.56 -18.38
N ALA A 14 -2.12 -6.15 -19.19
CA ALA A 14 -2.83 -7.06 -20.09
C ALA A 14 -1.90 -7.77 -21.09
N VAL A 15 -0.83 -7.11 -21.53
CA VAL A 15 0.18 -7.70 -22.44
C VAL A 15 0.97 -8.82 -21.77
N ILE A 16 1.24 -8.71 -20.46
CA ILE A 16 2.10 -9.66 -19.73
C ILE A 16 1.33 -10.66 -18.85
N LEU A 17 -0.02 -10.69 -18.92
CA LEU A 17 -0.85 -11.57 -18.07
C LEU A 17 -0.50 -13.06 -18.19
N SER A 18 0.01 -13.50 -19.35
CA SER A 18 0.42 -14.88 -19.59
C SER A 18 1.90 -15.16 -19.28
N ASP A 19 2.67 -14.15 -18.84
CA ASP A 19 4.08 -14.32 -18.51
C ASP A 19 4.22 -15.21 -17.25
N PRO A 20 4.91 -16.36 -17.33
CA PRO A 20 5.10 -17.24 -16.17
C PRO A 20 5.93 -16.61 -15.03
N ASN A 21 6.65 -15.52 -15.29
CA ASN A 21 7.40 -14.76 -14.30
C ASN A 21 6.58 -13.64 -13.65
N LEU A 22 5.37 -13.36 -14.12
CA LEU A 22 4.47 -12.41 -13.49
C LEU A 22 4.01 -12.96 -12.12
N ARG A 23 4.03 -12.07 -11.14
CA ARG A 23 3.43 -12.26 -9.82
C ARG A 23 2.50 -11.08 -9.58
N LEU A 24 1.21 -11.32 -9.78
CA LEU A 24 0.15 -10.35 -9.67
C LEU A 24 -0.57 -10.55 -8.35
N TYR A 25 -0.67 -9.50 -7.54
CA TYR A 25 -1.27 -9.60 -6.22
C TYR A 25 -2.36 -8.56 -5.99
N ASP A 26 -3.50 -9.04 -5.51
CA ASP A 26 -4.50 -8.22 -4.85
C ASP A 26 -4.08 -8.01 -3.39
N CYS A 27 -3.94 -6.73 -3.02
CA CYS A 27 -3.50 -6.29 -1.71
C CYS A 27 -4.64 -5.72 -0.87
N THR A 28 -5.91 -5.95 -1.25
CA THR A 28 -7.04 -5.22 -0.69
C THR A 28 -7.24 -5.50 0.79
N THR A 29 -7.31 -4.41 1.57
CA THR A 29 -7.75 -4.39 2.97
C THR A 29 -8.91 -3.41 3.12
N TYR A 30 -9.86 -3.73 3.98
CA TYR A 30 -10.94 -2.83 4.37
C TYR A 30 -10.74 -2.36 5.81
N ASN A 31 -10.84 -1.04 6.00
CA ASN A 31 -10.90 -0.44 7.33
C ASN A 31 -12.37 -0.25 7.71
N GLU A 32 -12.96 -1.27 8.30
CA GLU A 32 -14.36 -1.26 8.67
C GLU A 32 -14.60 -0.42 9.94
N PRO A 33 -15.70 0.34 10.00
CA PRO A 33 -16.04 1.11 11.19
C PRO A 33 -16.27 0.17 12.37
N VAL A 34 -15.88 0.65 13.56
CA VAL A 34 -16.14 -0.01 14.84
C VAL A 34 -17.17 0.78 15.64
N PRO A 35 -17.85 0.17 16.62
CA PRO A 35 -18.82 0.87 17.46
C PRO A 35 -18.22 2.11 18.12
N PRO A 36 -19.00 3.20 18.31
CA PRO A 36 -18.57 4.36 19.07
C PRO A 36 -18.05 3.97 20.45
N GLY A 37 -16.91 4.55 20.87
CA GLY A 37 -16.27 4.23 22.15
C GLY A 37 -15.29 3.04 22.12
N SER A 38 -15.05 2.43 20.94
CA SER A 38 -13.99 1.43 20.79
C SER A 38 -12.60 2.02 20.98
N ASP A 39 -11.68 1.24 21.56
CA ASP A 39 -10.27 1.64 21.77
C ASP A 39 -9.43 1.66 20.48
N VAL A 40 -10.00 1.20 19.36
CA VAL A 40 -9.35 1.13 18.05
C VAL A 40 -10.07 2.01 17.01
N PRO A 41 -9.35 2.56 16.02
CA PRO A 41 -9.94 3.41 14.98
C PRO A 41 -10.88 2.68 14.01
N TYR A 42 -10.64 1.39 13.78
CA TYR A 42 -11.33 0.54 12.80
C TYR A 42 -10.96 -0.92 13.04
N ARG A 43 -11.68 -1.83 12.38
CA ARG A 43 -11.27 -3.22 12.21
C ARG A 43 -10.64 -3.37 10.82
N ALA A 44 -9.41 -3.87 10.77
CA ALA A 44 -8.78 -4.26 9.50
C ALA A 44 -9.34 -5.61 9.06
N VAL A 45 -9.85 -5.70 7.84
CA VAL A 45 -10.48 -6.91 7.27
C VAL A 45 -9.85 -7.21 5.92
N ALA A 46 -9.57 -8.48 5.67
CA ALA A 46 -9.00 -8.94 4.39
C ALA A 46 -10.02 -8.72 3.26
N GLY A 47 -9.52 -8.35 2.09
CA GLY A 47 -10.30 -8.34 0.86
C GLY A 47 -10.46 -9.72 0.21
N ASP A 48 -10.25 -10.81 0.94
CA ASP A 48 -10.32 -12.20 0.43
C ASP A 48 -11.71 -12.53 -0.16
N LYS A 49 -12.78 -12.06 0.47
CA LYS A 49 -14.15 -12.24 -0.04
C LYS A 49 -14.39 -11.46 -1.33
N THR A 50 -13.88 -10.24 -1.43
CA THR A 50 -14.04 -9.42 -2.64
C THR A 50 -13.13 -9.91 -3.77
N PHE A 51 -11.95 -10.41 -3.44
CA PHE A 51 -11.09 -11.14 -4.37
C PHE A 51 -11.84 -12.35 -4.93
N ALA A 52 -12.43 -13.17 -4.07
CA ALA A 52 -13.17 -14.36 -4.50
C ALA A 52 -14.40 -14.03 -5.36
N ALA A 53 -15.04 -12.88 -5.12
CA ALA A 53 -16.14 -12.38 -5.92
C ALA A 53 -15.70 -11.82 -7.29
N GLY A 54 -14.44 -11.42 -7.45
CA GLY A 54 -13.88 -10.94 -8.70
C GLY A 54 -12.46 -10.40 -8.56
N HIS A 55 -11.52 -10.94 -9.34
CA HIS A 55 -10.12 -10.52 -9.40
C HIS A 55 -9.54 -10.61 -10.82
N ILE A 56 -8.37 -10.01 -11.03
CA ILE A 56 -7.66 -10.06 -12.32
C ILE A 56 -7.16 -11.51 -12.57
N PRO A 57 -7.32 -12.07 -13.78
CA PRO A 57 -6.85 -13.42 -14.09
C PRO A 57 -5.38 -13.64 -13.71
N GLY A 58 -5.13 -14.74 -13.00
CA GLY A 58 -3.80 -15.12 -12.56
C GLY A 58 -3.32 -14.40 -11.30
N ALA A 59 -4.10 -13.49 -10.71
CA ALA A 59 -3.75 -12.86 -9.44
C ALA A 59 -3.81 -13.86 -8.26
N ASP A 60 -2.96 -13.62 -7.27
CA ASP A 60 -3.03 -14.19 -5.93
C ASP A 60 -3.39 -13.10 -4.90
N PHE A 61 -3.67 -13.46 -3.66
CA PHE A 61 -4.08 -12.51 -2.60
C PHE A 61 -3.02 -12.41 -1.50
N LEU A 62 -2.72 -11.19 -1.04
CA LEU A 62 -1.81 -10.94 0.09
C LEU A 62 -2.60 -10.40 1.30
N ASP A 63 -2.67 -11.18 2.38
CA ASP A 63 -3.33 -10.76 3.63
C ASP A 63 -2.43 -9.86 4.47
N LEU A 64 -2.59 -8.54 4.33
CA LEU A 64 -1.79 -7.55 5.03
C LEU A 64 -1.79 -7.73 6.55
N GLN A 65 -2.97 -7.85 7.17
CA GLN A 65 -3.09 -7.93 8.62
C GLN A 65 -2.85 -9.34 9.17
N GLY A 66 -3.06 -10.38 8.36
CA GLY A 66 -2.84 -11.77 8.77
C GLY A 66 -1.40 -12.24 8.65
N GLU A 67 -0.70 -11.84 7.58
CA GLU A 67 0.63 -12.40 7.24
C GLU A 67 1.76 -11.37 7.23
N PHE A 68 1.45 -10.13 6.84
CA PHE A 68 2.44 -9.07 6.59
C PHE A 68 2.45 -7.95 7.64
N SER A 69 1.87 -8.23 8.81
CA SER A 69 1.86 -7.33 9.97
C SER A 69 2.35 -8.06 11.23
N ASP A 70 3.03 -7.34 12.11
CA ASP A 70 3.31 -7.82 13.47
C ASP A 70 2.03 -7.72 14.31
N THR A 71 1.44 -8.88 14.59
CA THR A 71 0.18 -9.01 15.35
C THR A 71 0.39 -8.91 16.86
N SER A 72 1.63 -8.88 17.34
CA SER A 72 1.94 -8.62 18.75
C SER A 72 1.96 -7.12 19.07
N ALA A 73 2.07 -6.26 18.05
CA ALA A 73 2.03 -4.83 18.21
C ALA A 73 0.58 -4.32 18.42
N GLN A 74 0.43 -3.30 19.26
CA GLN A 74 -0.87 -2.65 19.47
C GLN A 74 -1.30 -1.83 18.24
N GLN A 75 -0.33 -1.36 17.44
CA GLN A 75 -0.57 -0.54 16.26
C GLN A 75 -0.90 -1.39 15.05
N PHE A 76 -1.90 -0.95 14.28
CA PHE A 76 -2.24 -1.57 13.00
C PHE A 76 -1.07 -1.52 12.02
N PHE A 77 -0.93 -2.59 11.25
CA PHE A 77 0.00 -2.69 10.13
C PHE A 77 1.46 -2.41 10.53
N MET A 78 1.85 -2.81 11.74
CA MET A 78 3.25 -2.73 12.15
C MET A 78 4.08 -3.67 11.27
N MET A 79 5.24 -3.20 10.82
CA MET A 79 6.14 -3.96 9.98
C MET A 79 6.70 -5.16 10.77
N PRO A 80 6.48 -6.42 10.34
CA PRO A 80 7.04 -7.57 11.05
C PRO A 80 8.53 -7.72 10.77
N GLY A 81 9.18 -8.63 11.50
CA GLY A 81 10.59 -8.95 11.31
C GLY A 81 10.90 -9.49 9.91
N VAL A 82 12.13 -9.27 9.43
CA VAL A 82 12.57 -9.67 8.08
C VAL A 82 12.32 -11.15 7.81
N ALA A 83 12.62 -12.04 8.74
CA ALA A 83 12.42 -13.48 8.57
C ALA A 83 10.94 -13.86 8.32
N GLN A 84 9.99 -13.16 8.95
CA GLN A 84 8.56 -13.38 8.71
C GLN A 84 8.19 -12.96 7.29
N LEU A 85 8.73 -11.84 6.81
CA LEU A 85 8.47 -11.33 5.46
C LEU A 85 9.08 -12.22 4.39
N GLU A 86 10.32 -12.68 4.59
CA GLU A 86 10.96 -13.65 3.69
C GLU A 86 10.13 -14.92 3.57
N ALA A 87 9.64 -15.46 4.70
CA ALA A 87 8.76 -16.61 4.69
C ALA A 87 7.42 -16.32 4.00
N ALA A 88 6.79 -15.18 4.27
CA ALA A 88 5.49 -14.81 3.71
C ALA A 88 5.56 -14.58 2.19
N PHE A 89 6.44 -13.68 1.72
CA PHE A 89 6.60 -13.45 0.28
C PHE A 89 7.07 -14.71 -0.46
N GLY A 90 7.94 -15.51 0.16
CA GLY A 90 8.38 -16.79 -0.40
C GLY A 90 7.23 -17.79 -0.59
N ARG A 91 6.29 -17.90 0.37
CA ARG A 91 5.06 -18.72 0.23
C ARG A 91 4.21 -18.28 -0.96
N HIS A 92 4.13 -16.97 -1.22
CA HIS A 92 3.41 -16.42 -2.35
C HIS A 92 4.20 -16.45 -3.66
N GLY A 93 5.37 -17.10 -3.71
CA GLY A 93 6.16 -17.24 -4.94
C GLY A 93 6.77 -15.94 -5.45
N ALA A 94 6.88 -14.91 -4.60
CA ALA A 94 7.55 -13.65 -4.90
C ALA A 94 9.06 -13.78 -4.62
N ASP A 95 9.90 -13.28 -5.52
CA ASP A 95 11.32 -13.04 -5.31
C ASP A 95 11.82 -11.97 -6.29
N ALA A 96 13.06 -11.53 -6.12
CA ALA A 96 13.66 -10.45 -6.90
C ALA A 96 13.85 -10.76 -8.40
N SER A 97 13.71 -12.02 -8.83
CA SER A 97 13.74 -12.41 -10.25
C SER A 97 12.37 -12.29 -10.94
N LYS A 98 11.29 -12.03 -10.17
CA LYS A 98 9.92 -11.95 -10.68
C LYS A 98 9.51 -10.53 -11.03
N THR A 99 8.60 -10.42 -11.99
CA THR A 99 7.87 -9.17 -12.23
C THR A 99 6.70 -9.12 -11.26
N ILE A 100 6.83 -8.32 -10.20
CA ILE A 100 5.80 -8.19 -9.17
C ILE A 100 4.91 -6.99 -9.48
N VAL A 101 3.61 -7.24 -9.64
CA VAL A 101 2.58 -6.22 -9.84
C VAL A 101 1.57 -6.28 -8.69
N LEU A 102 1.29 -5.14 -8.08
CA LEU A 102 0.41 -5.00 -6.93
C LEU A 102 -0.80 -4.15 -7.33
N TYR A 103 -1.99 -4.57 -6.97
CA TYR A 103 -3.19 -3.75 -7.11
C TYR A 103 -4.07 -3.87 -5.87
N SER A 104 -5.06 -2.99 -5.76
CA SER A 104 -6.09 -3.05 -4.72
C SER A 104 -7.40 -2.45 -5.22
N ILE A 105 -8.49 -2.76 -4.54
CA ILE A 105 -9.83 -2.28 -4.85
C ILE A 105 -10.12 -0.97 -4.12
N GLY A 106 -10.72 0.00 -4.81
CA GLY A 106 -11.25 1.26 -4.30
C GLY A 106 -10.20 2.32 -3.96
N THR A 107 -9.02 1.90 -3.52
CA THR A 107 -7.89 2.77 -3.15
C THR A 107 -6.55 2.11 -3.48
N VAL A 108 -5.59 2.92 -3.93
CA VAL A 108 -4.20 2.51 -4.21
C VAL A 108 -3.35 2.37 -2.93
N MET A 109 -3.88 2.78 -1.77
CA MET A 109 -3.12 2.82 -0.51
C MET A 109 -2.54 1.46 -0.11
N TRP A 110 -3.26 0.37 -0.37
CA TRP A 110 -2.84 -0.95 0.07
C TRP A 110 -1.77 -1.57 -0.84
N SER A 111 -1.95 -1.47 -2.16
CA SER A 111 -0.90 -1.83 -3.11
C SER A 111 0.37 -0.98 -2.92
N THR A 112 0.24 0.33 -2.68
CA THR A 112 1.40 1.19 -2.37
C THR A 112 2.06 0.87 -1.02
N ARG A 113 1.31 0.37 -0.02
CA ARG A 113 1.86 -0.14 1.24
C ARG A 113 2.77 -1.35 1.02
N PHE A 114 2.32 -2.33 0.23
CA PHE A 114 3.14 -3.49 -0.14
C PHE A 114 4.33 -3.10 -1.04
N TRP A 115 4.12 -2.15 -1.95
CA TRP A 115 5.20 -1.62 -2.78
C TRP A 115 6.31 -0.99 -1.92
N TRP A 116 5.95 -0.18 -0.93
CA TRP A 116 6.91 0.42 0.00
C TRP A 116 7.65 -0.64 0.84
N MET A 117 6.93 -1.67 1.26
CA MET A 117 7.48 -2.83 1.98
C MET A 117 8.49 -3.60 1.13
N LEU A 118 8.15 -3.98 -0.10
CA LEU A 118 9.10 -4.68 -0.99
C LEU A 118 10.34 -3.83 -1.27
N ARG A 119 10.15 -2.53 -1.50
CA ARG A 119 11.27 -1.60 -1.71
C ARG A 119 12.20 -1.50 -0.51
N SER A 120 11.65 -1.50 0.71
CA SER A 120 12.46 -1.49 1.93
C SER A 120 13.21 -2.80 2.11
N LEU A 121 12.74 -3.90 1.53
CA LEU A 121 13.39 -5.22 1.50
C LEU A 121 14.32 -5.40 0.30
N GLY A 122 14.52 -4.38 -0.52
CA GLY A 122 15.44 -4.46 -1.65
C GLY A 122 14.85 -5.06 -2.92
N VAL A 123 13.54 -5.31 -2.96
CA VAL A 123 12.83 -5.92 -4.10
C VAL A 123 12.00 -4.85 -4.82
N ASP A 124 12.07 -4.84 -6.13
CA ASP A 124 11.31 -3.92 -6.95
C ASP A 124 9.92 -4.51 -7.28
N ALA A 125 8.92 -3.64 -7.32
CA ALA A 125 7.55 -3.98 -7.68
C ALA A 125 6.90 -2.78 -8.37
N GLN A 126 5.82 -3.06 -9.11
CA GLN A 126 5.01 -2.06 -9.77
C GLN A 126 3.61 -2.03 -9.14
N VAL A 127 3.01 -0.86 -9.09
CA VAL A 127 1.60 -0.69 -8.72
C VAL A 127 0.77 -0.52 -9.98
N LEU A 128 -0.34 -1.26 -10.10
CA LEU A 128 -1.29 -1.11 -11.20
C LEU A 128 -2.00 0.24 -11.09
N ASP A 129 -1.73 1.13 -12.04
CA ASP A 129 -2.30 2.47 -12.03
C ASP A 129 -3.80 2.44 -12.38
N GLY A 130 -4.63 2.99 -11.49
CA GLY A 130 -6.09 2.83 -11.53
C GLY A 130 -6.63 1.58 -10.81
N GLY A 131 -5.76 0.65 -10.39
CA GLY A 131 -6.12 -0.53 -9.62
C GLY A 131 -7.15 -1.44 -10.31
N PHE A 132 -7.91 -2.18 -9.49
CA PHE A 132 -8.94 -3.09 -10.01
C PHE A 132 -10.15 -2.36 -10.60
N ASP A 133 -10.44 -1.15 -10.11
CA ASP A 133 -11.58 -0.35 -10.55
C ASP A 133 -11.41 0.03 -12.03
N LYS A 134 -10.29 0.64 -12.41
CA LYS A 134 -9.99 0.98 -13.81
C LYS A 134 -9.94 -0.26 -14.71
N TRP A 135 -9.38 -1.37 -14.21
CA TRP A 135 -9.36 -2.64 -14.94
C TRP A 135 -10.77 -3.11 -15.33
N LYS A 136 -11.72 -3.05 -14.38
CA LYS A 136 -13.13 -3.39 -14.64
C LYS A 136 -13.83 -2.37 -15.53
N ASP A 137 -13.60 -1.07 -15.30
CA ASP A 137 -14.24 0.00 -16.07
C ASP A 137 -13.84 -0.05 -17.55
N GLU A 138 -12.65 -0.56 -17.85
CA GLU A 138 -12.17 -0.83 -19.22
C GLU A 138 -12.71 -2.13 -19.83
N GLY A 139 -13.58 -2.86 -19.12
CA GLY A 139 -14.17 -4.11 -19.61
C GLY A 139 -13.18 -5.27 -19.74
N ARG A 140 -12.06 -5.23 -19.00
CA ARG A 140 -11.03 -6.26 -19.06
C ARG A 140 -11.47 -7.54 -18.34
N PRO A 141 -10.88 -8.71 -18.68
CA PRO A 141 -11.31 -9.99 -18.11
C PRO A 141 -11.22 -10.02 -16.59
N VAL A 142 -12.22 -10.60 -15.93
CA VAL A 142 -12.29 -10.83 -14.48
C VAL A 142 -12.65 -12.29 -14.25
N VAL A 143 -12.04 -12.90 -13.24
CA VAL A 143 -12.34 -14.28 -12.80
C VAL A 143 -12.79 -14.28 -11.34
N THR A 144 -13.42 -15.36 -10.92
CA THR A 144 -13.92 -15.57 -9.55
C THR A 144 -13.29 -16.81 -8.92
N GLY A 145 -13.43 -16.94 -7.61
CA GLY A 145 -12.92 -18.07 -6.84
C GLY A 145 -11.75 -17.73 -5.93
N ALA A 146 -11.36 -18.69 -5.09
CA ALA A 146 -10.27 -18.53 -4.12
C ALA A 146 -8.90 -18.29 -4.79
N PRO A 147 -7.95 -17.66 -4.10
CA PRO A 147 -6.58 -17.52 -4.57
C PRO A 147 -5.99 -18.89 -4.90
N LYS A 148 -5.36 -18.99 -6.07
CA LYS A 148 -4.72 -20.23 -6.52
C LYS A 148 -3.29 -20.39 -5.99
N GLY A 149 -2.69 -19.30 -5.51
CA GLY A 149 -1.29 -19.26 -5.14
C GLY A 149 -0.34 -19.31 -6.33
N TYR A 150 0.93 -19.02 -6.06
CA TYR A 150 2.04 -19.34 -6.94
C TYR A 150 2.93 -20.41 -6.29
N PRO A 151 3.74 -21.14 -7.08
CA PRO A 151 4.75 -22.02 -6.51
C PRO A 151 5.67 -21.24 -5.55
N ALA A 152 5.85 -21.77 -4.34
CA ALA A 152 6.71 -21.15 -3.35
C ALA A 152 8.15 -21.01 -3.87
N THR A 153 8.83 -19.95 -3.44
CA THR A 153 10.21 -19.63 -3.81
C THR A 153 10.98 -19.18 -2.57
N THR A 154 12.30 -19.03 -2.71
CA THR A 154 13.12 -18.39 -1.68
C THR A 154 13.13 -16.88 -1.90
N PHE A 155 12.40 -16.14 -1.07
CA PHE A 155 12.52 -14.69 -1.00
C PHE A 155 13.73 -14.34 -0.12
N LYS A 156 14.73 -13.67 -0.70
CA LYS A 156 15.90 -13.16 0.03
C LYS A 156 15.81 -11.64 0.12
N ALA A 157 15.63 -11.13 1.32
CA ALA A 157 15.58 -9.70 1.56
C ALA A 157 16.99 -9.09 1.53
N ALA A 158 17.07 -7.85 1.03
CA ALA A 158 18.20 -6.95 1.18
C ALA A 158 17.70 -5.63 1.80
N PRO A 159 17.47 -5.58 3.13
CA PRO A 159 16.87 -4.41 3.78
C PRO A 159 17.63 -3.11 3.51
N ARG A 160 16.89 -2.05 3.18
CA ARG A 160 17.39 -0.71 2.88
C ARG A 160 17.00 0.26 4.01
N ALA A 161 17.98 0.96 4.56
CA ALA A 161 17.75 1.97 5.59
C ALA A 161 16.95 3.18 5.06
N GLY A 162 16.23 3.88 5.94
CA GLY A 162 15.53 5.12 5.62
C GLY A 162 14.11 4.97 5.05
N PHE A 163 13.65 3.75 4.75
CA PHE A 163 12.26 3.49 4.32
C PHE A 163 11.28 3.47 5.50
N PHE A 164 11.70 2.93 6.64
CA PHE A 164 10.93 2.94 7.87
C PHE A 164 11.76 3.61 8.96
N VAL A 165 11.11 4.49 9.72
CA VAL A 165 11.71 5.19 10.86
C VAL A 165 10.80 5.03 12.06
N ASP A 166 11.39 5.01 13.25
CA ASP A 166 10.65 4.83 14.49
C ASP A 166 10.16 6.17 15.08
N ARG A 167 9.37 6.06 16.15
CA ARG A 167 8.89 7.24 16.89
C ARG A 167 10.04 8.11 17.41
N THR A 168 11.16 7.51 17.81
CA THR A 168 12.32 8.24 18.34
C THR A 168 12.91 9.15 17.28
N THR A 169 13.08 8.63 16.07
CA THR A 169 13.57 9.37 14.90
C THR A 169 12.64 10.52 14.55
N VAL A 170 11.32 10.27 14.47
CA VAL A 170 10.34 11.32 14.18
C VAL A 170 10.38 12.40 15.25
N LYS A 171 10.44 12.03 16.54
CA LYS A 171 10.50 12.97 17.66
C LYS A 171 11.75 13.84 17.60
N ALA A 172 12.91 13.27 17.28
CA ALA A 172 14.18 13.97 17.20
C ALA A 172 14.23 15.00 16.05
N ARG A 173 13.37 14.86 15.03
CA ARG A 173 13.30 15.77 13.88
C ARG A 173 12.21 16.85 14.00
N ILE A 174 11.48 16.90 15.10
CA ILE A 174 10.50 17.97 15.33
C ILE A 174 11.25 19.31 15.43
N GLY A 175 10.92 20.24 14.54
CA GLY A 175 11.54 21.57 14.47
C GLY A 175 12.89 21.60 13.75
N ASP A 176 13.36 20.47 13.22
CA ASP A 176 14.58 20.41 12.41
C ASP A 176 14.30 20.92 10.98
N PRO A 177 14.92 22.03 10.53
CA PRO A 177 14.66 22.59 9.20
C PRO A 177 15.18 21.69 8.06
N SER A 178 16.02 20.69 8.36
CA SER A 178 16.50 19.72 7.36
C SER A 178 15.53 18.55 7.11
N ALA A 179 14.42 18.48 7.84
CA ALA A 179 13.44 17.40 7.74
C ALA A 179 12.01 17.93 7.63
N VAL A 180 11.21 17.31 6.77
CA VAL A 180 9.77 17.60 6.65
C VAL A 180 8.98 16.35 7.01
N THR A 181 8.13 16.46 8.04
CA THR A 181 7.15 15.41 8.36
C THR A 181 5.87 15.68 7.58
N VAL A 182 5.48 14.75 6.71
CA VAL A 182 4.25 14.85 5.91
C VAL A 182 3.19 13.92 6.49
N ASN A 183 2.03 14.48 6.84
CA ASN A 183 0.86 13.69 7.24
C ASN A 183 -0.06 13.49 6.02
N ALA A 184 -0.32 12.24 5.66
CA ALA A 184 -1.12 11.85 4.50
C ALA A 184 -2.63 11.69 4.76
N LEU A 185 -3.10 11.91 6.00
CA LEU A 185 -4.52 11.87 6.33
C LEU A 185 -5.28 13.06 5.70
N GLY A 186 -6.61 12.94 5.68
CA GLY A 186 -7.48 14.05 5.30
C GLY A 186 -7.23 15.31 6.15
N PRO A 187 -7.38 16.52 5.57
CA PRO A 187 -7.08 17.79 6.25
C PRO A 187 -7.80 17.98 7.59
N GLN A 188 -9.03 17.44 7.73
CA GLN A 188 -9.82 17.48 8.95
C GLN A 188 -9.14 16.75 10.12
N PHE A 189 -8.50 15.61 9.86
CA PHE A 189 -7.78 14.85 10.88
C PHE A 189 -6.49 15.56 11.29
N HIS A 190 -5.77 16.10 10.31
CA HIS A 190 -4.54 16.87 10.55
C HIS A 190 -4.77 18.15 11.36
N LYS A 191 -5.89 18.84 11.11
CA LYS A 191 -6.31 20.03 11.87
C LYS A 191 -6.91 19.67 13.24
N GLY A 192 -7.31 18.42 13.45
CA GLY A 192 -7.94 17.97 14.69
C GLY A 192 -9.36 18.49 14.89
N LEU A 193 -10.11 18.70 13.81
CA LEU A 193 -11.45 19.31 13.85
C LEU A 193 -12.57 18.32 14.17
N GLU A 194 -12.31 17.02 14.06
CA GLU A 194 -13.28 15.95 14.29
C GLU A 194 -12.83 15.08 15.47
N PRO A 195 -13.76 14.42 16.19
CA PRO A 195 -13.43 13.30 17.05
C PRO A 195 -12.57 12.30 16.27
N SER A 196 -11.31 12.19 16.68
CA SER A 196 -10.35 11.38 15.95
C SER A 196 -10.51 9.93 16.36
N ARG A 197 -10.84 9.08 15.40
CA ARG A 197 -10.74 7.63 15.57
C ARG A 197 -9.29 7.18 15.77
N TYR A 198 -8.30 7.98 15.34
CA TYR A 198 -6.86 7.70 15.42
C TYR A 198 -6.22 8.13 16.75
N GLY A 199 -6.97 8.12 17.85
CA GLY A 199 -6.51 8.64 19.15
C GLY A 199 -6.61 10.16 19.25
N ARG A 200 -5.68 10.82 19.96
CA ARG A 200 -5.71 12.28 20.19
C ARG A 200 -5.82 13.06 18.87
N PRO A 201 -6.85 13.92 18.67
CA PRO A 201 -6.97 14.74 17.47
C PRO A 201 -5.75 15.62 17.20
N GLY A 202 -5.44 15.85 15.93
CA GLY A 202 -4.40 16.75 15.47
C GLY A 202 -3.22 16.04 14.79
N ARG A 203 -2.01 16.55 15.02
CA ARG A 203 -0.82 16.20 14.24
C ARG A 203 0.46 16.23 15.05
N VAL A 204 1.54 15.71 14.45
CA VAL A 204 2.91 15.93 14.91
C VAL A 204 3.23 17.43 14.75
N PRO A 205 3.75 18.13 15.78
CA PRO A 205 4.13 19.53 15.68
C PRO A 205 5.08 19.79 14.50
N GLY A 206 4.85 20.86 13.74
CA GLY A 206 5.66 21.20 12.56
C GLY A 206 5.41 20.33 11.32
N SER A 207 4.55 19.31 11.39
CA SER A 207 4.20 18.53 10.18
C SER A 207 3.30 19.31 9.23
N VAL A 208 3.48 19.07 7.93
CA VAL A 208 2.62 19.56 6.84
C VAL A 208 1.57 18.50 6.47
N ASN A 209 0.54 18.89 5.70
CA ASN A 209 -0.49 17.98 5.22
C ASN A 209 -0.52 17.90 3.69
N VAL A 210 -0.24 16.71 3.18
CA VAL A 210 -0.45 16.33 1.77
C VAL A 210 -1.32 15.09 1.80
N SER A 211 -2.65 15.28 1.78
CA SER A 211 -3.60 14.16 1.84
C SER A 211 -3.36 13.20 0.69
N ALA A 212 -3.26 11.89 0.96
CA ALA A 212 -3.11 10.89 -0.09
C ALA A 212 -4.24 10.95 -1.13
N ALA A 213 -5.45 11.33 -0.70
CA ALA A 213 -6.61 11.46 -1.57
C ALA A 213 -6.46 12.57 -2.63
N THR A 214 -5.57 13.55 -2.45
CA THR A 214 -5.32 14.58 -3.47
C THR A 214 -4.33 14.13 -4.55
N LEU A 215 -3.69 12.98 -4.37
CA LEU A 215 -2.72 12.40 -5.32
C LEU A 215 -3.33 11.34 -6.23
N VAL A 216 -4.67 11.24 -6.25
CA VAL A 216 -5.43 10.24 -7.00
C VAL A 216 -6.50 10.97 -7.83
N ASN A 217 -6.57 10.63 -9.11
CA ASN A 217 -7.56 11.13 -10.06
C ASN A 217 -8.92 10.44 -9.88
N ALA A 218 -9.95 10.97 -10.56
CA ALA A 218 -11.30 10.42 -10.49
C ALA A 218 -11.38 8.96 -11.00
N ASP A 219 -10.57 8.61 -12.01
CA ASP A 219 -10.44 7.28 -12.59
C ASP A 219 -9.50 6.34 -11.80
N LYS A 220 -9.17 6.73 -10.56
CA LYS A 220 -8.29 6.01 -9.63
C LYS A 220 -6.81 5.96 -10.01
N THR A 221 -6.42 6.55 -11.13
CA THR A 221 -4.99 6.69 -11.45
C THR A 221 -4.30 7.67 -10.50
N LEU A 222 -2.99 7.54 -10.33
CA LEU A 222 -2.20 8.53 -9.61
C LEU A 222 -2.06 9.81 -10.44
N THR A 223 -1.97 10.96 -9.76
CA THR A 223 -1.66 12.22 -10.44
C THR A 223 -0.27 12.18 -11.06
N THR A 224 -0.03 13.04 -12.06
CA THR A 224 1.31 13.18 -12.63
C THR A 224 2.30 13.67 -11.57
N LEU A 225 3.59 13.39 -11.76
CA LEU A 225 4.63 13.90 -10.84
C LEU A 225 4.58 15.44 -10.74
N ALA A 226 4.38 16.13 -11.87
CA ALA A 226 4.30 17.59 -11.89
C ALA A 226 3.11 18.12 -11.07
N ASP A 227 1.95 17.44 -11.11
CA ASP A 227 0.81 17.81 -10.29
C ASP A 227 1.03 17.48 -8.81
N ALA A 228 1.65 16.33 -8.51
CA ALA A 228 2.03 15.97 -7.14
C ALA A 228 3.03 16.97 -6.54
N GLU A 229 4.02 17.41 -7.30
CA GLU A 229 4.98 18.46 -6.91
C GLU A 229 4.28 19.79 -6.65
N ARG A 230 3.33 20.19 -7.52
CA ARG A 230 2.53 21.41 -7.33
C ARG A 230 1.67 21.33 -6.07
N ILE A 231 1.04 20.18 -5.82
CA ILE A 231 0.28 19.93 -4.60
C ILE A 231 1.18 20.05 -3.38
N ALA A 232 2.34 19.39 -3.37
CA ALA A 232 3.27 19.42 -2.25
C ALA A 232 3.78 20.85 -1.98
N ALA A 233 4.18 21.59 -3.02
CA ALA A 233 4.65 22.96 -2.91
C ALA A 233 3.58 23.92 -2.35
N SER A 234 2.29 23.66 -2.57
CA SER A 234 1.20 24.47 -2.00
C SER A 234 0.94 24.23 -0.50
N ARG A 235 1.67 23.31 0.13
CA ARG A 235 1.45 22.84 1.51
C ARG A 235 2.68 22.97 2.42
N MET A 236 3.84 23.30 1.84
CA MET A 236 5.10 23.60 2.53
C MET A 236 5.23 25.11 2.71
#